data_AF-A0A7X5IEQ0-F1
#
_entry.id   AF-A0A7X5IEQ0-F1
#
_cell.length_a   1.000
_cell.length_b   1.000
_cell.length_c   1.000
_cell.angle_alpha   90.00
_cell.angle_beta   90.00
_cell.angle_gamma   90.00
#
_symmetry.space_group_name_H-M   'P 1'
#
loop_
_entity.id
_entity.type
_entity.pdbx_description
1 polymer ?
#
loop_
_entity_poly.entity_id
_entity_poly.type
_entity_poly.pdbx_seq_one_letter_code
_entity_poly.pdbx_strand_id
1 'polypeptide(L)'
;MSLGFYFDQSRCTGCRVCQIACKDRQGLEVAGPIPRRVTTFESGTFPNARLYHLSVGCNHCDSPACVANCPTGAMYQDESGVVLHDDEVCIGCRTCVNSCPYGAPQYVKDQNLIVKCDSCKALRDGGLNPVCVDACMMRALDFGEVDDLVAKYGTDLVSELPALGTAETNPNIRIKAKEPASETSFKEVVL
;
A
#
# COMPACT_ATOMS: atom_id res chain seq x y z
N MET A 1 -6.29 -17.10 -6.00
CA MET A 1 -5.52 -16.11 -6.77
C MET A 1 -5.78 -14.79 -6.09
N SER A 2 -4.73 -14.06 -5.74
CA SER A 2 -4.83 -12.87 -4.90
C SER A 2 -4.53 -11.64 -5.75
N LEU A 3 -5.41 -10.65 -5.67
CA LEU A 3 -5.18 -9.35 -6.28
C LEU A 3 -4.12 -8.56 -5.51
N GLY A 4 -3.28 -7.83 -6.26
CA GLY A 4 -2.17 -7.08 -5.70
C GLY A 4 -1.78 -5.86 -6.51
N PHE A 5 -0.88 -5.07 -5.94
CA PHE A 5 -0.30 -3.90 -6.59
C PHE A 5 1.09 -4.22 -7.16
N TYR A 6 1.35 -3.71 -8.35
CA TYR A 6 2.70 -3.56 -8.87
C TYR A 6 3.20 -2.12 -8.66
N PHE A 7 4.48 -1.95 -8.34
CA PHE A 7 5.12 -0.66 -8.21
C PHE A 7 6.54 -0.65 -8.81
N ASP A 8 6.82 0.29 -9.71
CA ASP A 8 8.13 0.47 -10.34
C ASP A 8 8.88 1.68 -9.75
N GLN A 9 9.88 1.41 -8.91
CA GLN A 9 10.70 2.48 -8.33
C GLN A 9 11.57 3.19 -9.37
N SER A 10 11.90 2.55 -10.49
CA SER A 10 12.70 3.15 -11.57
C SER A 10 11.96 4.32 -12.24
N ARG A 11 10.62 4.29 -12.22
CA ARG A 11 9.74 5.28 -12.86
C ARG A 11 9.13 6.29 -11.89
N CYS A 12 9.02 5.94 -10.62
CA CYS A 12 8.40 6.83 -9.63
C CYS A 12 9.27 8.06 -9.35
N THR A 13 8.68 9.24 -9.44
CA THR A 13 9.32 10.55 -9.17
C THR A 13 8.89 11.15 -7.83
N GLY A 14 8.10 10.44 -7.02
CA GLY A 14 7.66 10.93 -5.72
C GLY A 14 6.58 12.04 -5.78
N CYS A 15 5.89 12.22 -6.90
CA CYS A 15 4.97 13.36 -7.12
C CYS A 15 3.70 13.38 -6.24
N ARG A 16 3.42 12.32 -5.46
CA ARG A 16 2.27 12.18 -4.54
C ARG A 16 0.87 12.30 -5.19
N VAL A 17 0.76 12.29 -6.52
CA VAL A 17 -0.56 12.33 -7.20
C VAL A 17 -1.42 11.11 -6.86
N CYS A 18 -0.83 9.92 -6.78
CA CYS A 18 -1.55 8.69 -6.40
C CYS A 18 -2.09 8.74 -4.96
N GLN A 19 -1.44 9.49 -4.07
CA GLN A 19 -1.90 9.73 -2.70
C GLN A 19 -3.11 10.67 -2.69
N ILE A 20 -3.05 11.78 -3.43
CA ILE A 20 -4.16 12.73 -3.52
C ILE A 20 -5.38 12.08 -4.17
N ALA A 21 -5.21 11.36 -5.29
CA ALA A 21 -6.30 10.65 -5.95
C ALA A 21 -6.97 9.61 -5.02
N CYS A 22 -6.18 8.91 -4.21
CA CYS A 22 -6.72 7.95 -3.24
C CYS A 22 -7.54 8.64 -2.13
N LYS A 23 -7.07 9.79 -1.64
CA LYS A 23 -7.79 10.57 -0.63
C LYS A 23 -9.09 11.13 -1.19
N ASP A 24 -9.03 11.75 -2.36
CA ASP A 24 -10.17 12.34 -3.07
C ASP A 24 -11.28 11.31 -3.28
N ARG A 25 -10.94 10.14 -3.85
CA ARG A 25 -11.89 9.04 -4.05
C ARG A 25 -12.53 8.53 -2.77
N GLN A 26 -11.82 8.56 -1.65
CA GLN A 26 -12.35 8.14 -0.34
C GLN A 26 -13.03 9.28 0.44
N GLY A 27 -13.16 10.49 -0.14
CA GLY A 27 -13.75 11.64 0.55
C GLY A 27 -12.93 12.13 1.74
N LEU A 28 -11.61 11.93 1.72
CA LEU A 28 -10.70 12.28 2.81
C LEU A 28 -10.18 13.71 2.61
N GLU A 29 -11.03 14.71 2.86
CA GLU A 29 -10.76 16.11 2.50
C GLU A 29 -9.88 16.88 3.51
N VAL A 30 -9.67 16.34 4.71
CA VAL A 30 -8.92 17.00 5.80
C VAL A 30 -7.53 16.41 6.02
N ALA A 31 -6.71 17.10 6.82
CA ALA A 31 -5.54 16.49 7.45
C ALA A 31 -6.00 15.25 8.22
N GLY A 32 -5.40 14.09 7.93
CA GLY A 32 -5.96 12.83 8.35
C GLY A 32 -5.37 11.66 7.59
N PRO A 33 -6.12 10.57 7.41
CA PRO A 33 -5.56 9.33 6.91
C PRO A 33 -5.06 9.47 5.47
N ILE A 34 -4.01 8.72 5.20
CA ILE A 34 -3.30 8.63 3.93
C ILE A 34 -3.23 7.15 3.55
N PRO A 35 -4.28 6.58 2.93
CA PRO A 35 -4.39 5.14 2.68
C PRO A 35 -3.36 4.62 1.66
N ARG A 36 -2.92 5.47 0.74
CA ARG A 36 -1.75 5.26 -0.12
C ARG A 36 -0.73 6.35 0.13
N ARG A 37 0.47 5.98 0.57
CA ARG A 37 1.54 6.89 0.99
C ARG A 37 2.69 6.85 0.01
N VAL A 38 3.29 8.00 -0.26
CA VAL A 38 4.56 8.11 -0.98
C VAL A 38 5.62 8.67 -0.05
N THR A 39 6.57 7.83 0.33
CA THR A 39 7.71 8.20 1.19
C THR A 39 8.98 8.28 0.36
N THR A 40 9.84 9.24 0.66
CA THR A 40 11.13 9.43 -0.01
C THR A 40 12.25 9.02 0.93
N PHE A 41 13.25 8.33 0.40
CA PHE A 41 14.39 7.86 1.15
C PHE A 41 15.68 8.21 0.44
N GLU A 42 16.71 8.48 1.23
CA GLU A 42 18.10 8.60 0.77
C GLU A 42 18.94 7.43 1.28
N SER A 43 19.91 7.00 0.45
CA SER A 43 20.94 6.02 0.81
C SER A 43 22.31 6.45 0.30
N GLY A 44 23.35 5.78 0.78
CA GLY A 44 24.74 6.11 0.45
C GLY A 44 25.25 7.42 1.06
N THR A 45 26.46 7.79 0.68
CA THR A 45 27.15 9.03 1.10
C THR A 45 27.84 9.67 -0.09
N PHE A 46 28.10 10.99 -0.05
CA PHE A 46 28.76 11.70 -1.16
C PHE A 46 30.10 11.02 -1.56
N PRO A 47 30.38 10.81 -2.86
CA PRO A 47 29.63 11.24 -4.06
C PRO A 47 28.56 10.25 -4.54
N ASN A 48 28.32 9.17 -3.79
CA ASN A 48 27.42 8.08 -4.14
C ASN A 48 26.05 8.16 -3.43
N ALA A 49 25.63 9.35 -2.99
CA ALA A 49 24.30 9.53 -2.43
C ALA A 49 23.23 9.25 -3.51
N ARG A 50 22.14 8.57 -3.11
CA ARG A 50 21.03 8.17 -3.99
C ARG A 50 19.71 8.48 -3.32
N LEU A 51 18.67 8.67 -4.15
CA LEU A 51 17.30 8.87 -3.72
C LEU A 51 16.38 7.84 -4.38
N TYR A 52 15.40 7.36 -3.62
CA TYR A 52 14.32 6.53 -4.14
C TYR A 52 13.00 6.85 -3.43
N HIS A 53 11.90 6.45 -4.06
CA HIS A 53 10.56 6.69 -3.53
C HIS A 53 9.84 5.35 -3.36
N LEU A 54 9.01 5.25 -2.32
CA LEU A 54 8.20 4.09 -2.04
C LEU A 54 6.73 4.51 -1.97
N SER A 55 5.92 4.02 -2.92
CA SER A 55 4.47 4.24 -2.96
C SER A 55 3.71 3.00 -2.50
N VAL A 56 3.20 2.99 -1.27
CA VAL A 56 2.57 1.81 -0.65
C VAL A 56 1.16 2.13 -0.16
N GLY A 57 0.23 1.21 -0.41
CA GLY A 57 -1.13 1.23 0.13
C GLY A 57 -1.32 0.17 1.22
N CYS A 58 -2.49 -0.47 1.26
CA CYS A 58 -2.60 -1.78 1.91
C CYS A 58 -2.02 -2.83 0.98
N ASN A 59 -1.22 -3.74 1.53
CA ASN A 59 -0.64 -4.86 0.77
C ASN A 59 -1.63 -6.00 0.52
N HIS A 60 -2.84 -5.95 1.10
CA HIS A 60 -3.87 -6.99 0.98
C HIS A 60 -3.30 -8.41 1.12
N CYS A 61 -2.51 -8.62 2.17
CA CYS A 61 -1.66 -9.79 2.34
C CYS A 61 -2.46 -11.10 2.40
N ASP A 62 -1.84 -12.22 2.01
CA ASP A 62 -2.47 -13.56 2.07
C ASP A 62 -2.66 -14.08 3.50
N SER A 63 -1.78 -13.68 4.42
CA SER A 63 -1.87 -13.96 5.86
C SER A 63 -2.06 -12.66 6.65
N PRO A 64 -3.20 -11.97 6.54
CA PRO A 64 -3.38 -10.62 7.05
C PRO A 64 -3.50 -10.59 8.57
N ALA A 65 -2.45 -10.15 9.26
CA ALA A 65 -2.43 -9.98 10.72
C ALA A 65 -3.58 -9.10 11.25
N CYS A 66 -4.05 -8.13 10.46
CA CYS A 66 -5.15 -7.25 10.83
C CYS A 66 -6.54 -7.95 10.81
N VAL A 67 -6.72 -9.00 10.01
CA VAL A 67 -7.92 -9.85 10.01
C VAL A 67 -7.86 -10.82 11.18
N ALA A 68 -6.73 -11.52 11.33
CA ALA A 68 -6.53 -12.52 12.38
C ALA A 68 -6.75 -11.96 13.81
N ASN A 69 -6.48 -10.67 14.01
CA ASN A 69 -6.63 -10.00 15.30
C ASN A 69 -7.90 -9.13 15.43
N CYS A 70 -8.82 -9.16 14.46
CA CYS A 70 -10.06 -8.40 14.55
C CYS A 70 -11.10 -9.16 15.39
N PRO A 71 -11.51 -8.67 16.58
CA PRO A 71 -12.37 -9.42 17.49
C PRO A 71 -13.83 -9.50 17.02
N THR A 72 -14.26 -8.60 16.13
CA THR A 72 -15.66 -8.53 15.65
C THR A 72 -15.85 -9.11 14.25
N GLY A 73 -14.76 -9.42 13.53
CA GLY A 73 -14.82 -9.80 12.12
C GLY A 73 -14.98 -8.61 11.15
N ALA A 74 -14.90 -7.37 11.62
CA ALA A 74 -14.97 -6.17 10.77
C ALA A 74 -13.85 -6.11 9.72
N MET A 75 -12.66 -6.66 10.00
CA MET A 75 -11.63 -6.87 8.99
C MET A 75 -11.78 -8.29 8.43
N TYR A 76 -11.88 -8.42 7.12
CA TYR A 76 -12.05 -9.70 6.44
C TYR A 76 -11.33 -9.72 5.10
N GLN A 77 -11.06 -10.91 4.56
CA GLN A 77 -10.52 -11.09 3.22
C GLN A 77 -11.62 -11.64 2.33
N ASP A 78 -11.84 -11.03 1.16
CA ASP A 78 -12.81 -11.52 0.19
C ASP A 78 -12.23 -12.63 -0.70
N GLU A 79 -13.07 -13.18 -1.58
CA GLU A 79 -12.71 -14.25 -2.51
C GLU A 79 -11.62 -13.87 -3.52
N SER A 80 -11.38 -12.57 -3.73
CA SER A 80 -10.31 -12.05 -4.60
C SER A 80 -8.98 -11.86 -3.86
N GLY A 81 -8.91 -12.26 -2.58
CA GLY A 81 -7.76 -12.08 -1.72
C GLY A 81 -7.61 -10.65 -1.17
N VAL A 82 -8.56 -9.75 -1.47
CA VAL A 82 -8.50 -8.36 -1.01
C VAL A 82 -8.98 -8.28 0.43
N VAL A 83 -8.12 -7.75 1.30
CA VAL A 83 -8.51 -7.42 2.68
C VAL A 83 -9.39 -6.17 2.69
N LEU A 84 -10.60 -6.27 3.24
CA LEU A 84 -11.64 -5.24 3.34
C LEU A 84 -11.96 -4.90 4.81
N HIS A 85 -12.76 -3.86 5.01
CA HIS A 85 -13.21 -3.40 6.33
C HIS A 85 -14.71 -3.09 6.25
N ASP A 86 -15.46 -3.56 7.24
CA ASP A 86 -16.87 -3.27 7.42
C ASP A 86 -17.04 -2.27 8.58
N ASP A 87 -17.50 -1.06 8.24
CA ASP A 87 -17.70 0.01 9.21
C ASP A 87 -18.90 -0.23 10.14
N GLU A 88 -19.90 -1.02 9.72
CA GLU A 88 -21.10 -1.30 10.53
C GLU A 88 -20.80 -2.29 11.68
N VAL A 89 -19.82 -3.17 11.47
CA VAL A 89 -19.37 -4.19 12.44
C VAL A 89 -18.20 -3.68 13.31
N CYS A 90 -17.53 -2.61 12.88
CA CYS A 90 -16.35 -2.11 13.55
C CYS A 90 -16.68 -1.38 14.87
N ILE A 91 -16.01 -1.79 15.95
CA ILE A 91 -16.13 -1.14 17.27
C ILE A 91 -15.02 -0.11 17.56
N GLY A 92 -14.17 0.19 16.57
CA GLY A 92 -13.09 1.19 16.72
C GLY A 92 -11.99 0.81 17.72
N CYS A 93 -11.81 -0.48 18.04
CA CYS A 93 -10.83 -0.95 19.04
C CYS A 93 -9.35 -0.77 18.65
N ARG A 94 -9.08 -0.49 17.36
CA ARG A 94 -7.74 -0.22 16.79
C ARG A 94 -6.75 -1.39 16.82
N THR A 95 -7.19 -2.60 17.16
CA THR A 95 -6.32 -3.78 17.10
C THR A 95 -5.74 -3.96 15.69
N CYS A 96 -6.54 -3.79 14.64
CA CYS A 96 -6.10 -3.87 13.25
C CYS A 96 -5.00 -2.85 12.88
N VAL A 97 -5.02 -1.65 13.49
CA VAL A 97 -4.00 -0.60 13.30
C VAL A 97 -2.69 -1.05 13.92
N ASN A 98 -2.74 -1.56 15.16
CA ASN A 98 -1.56 -1.99 15.90
C ASN A 98 -0.95 -3.30 15.35
N SER A 99 -1.77 -4.18 14.77
CA SER A 99 -1.32 -5.46 14.21
C SER A 99 -0.72 -5.35 12.81
N CYS A 100 -0.97 -4.27 12.07
CA CYS A 100 -0.50 -4.15 10.69
C CYS A 100 0.96 -3.67 10.66
N PRO A 101 1.92 -4.50 10.20
CA PRO A 101 3.34 -4.12 10.18
C PRO A 101 3.63 -2.96 9.21
N TYR A 102 2.74 -2.72 8.26
CA TYR A 102 2.89 -1.70 7.22
C TYR A 102 2.13 -0.40 7.55
N GLY A 103 1.42 -0.32 8.68
CA GLY A 103 0.60 0.84 9.06
C GLY A 103 -0.50 1.17 8.04
N ALA A 104 -1.10 0.14 7.41
CA ALA A 104 -2.10 0.34 6.36
C ALA A 104 -3.47 0.80 6.91
N PRO A 105 -4.05 0.18 7.95
CA PRO A 105 -5.22 0.74 8.64
C PRO A 105 -4.81 1.95 9.48
N GLN A 106 -5.62 3.00 9.42
CA GLN A 106 -5.37 4.25 10.12
C GLN A 106 -6.63 4.68 10.85
N TYR A 107 -6.48 5.12 12.10
CA TYR A 107 -7.60 5.53 12.93
C TYR A 107 -7.88 7.04 12.77
N VAL A 108 -9.13 7.37 12.47
CA VAL A 108 -9.63 8.74 12.38
C VAL A 108 -10.35 9.08 13.67
N LYS A 109 -9.67 9.83 14.55
CA LYS A 109 -10.13 10.10 15.91
C LYS A 109 -11.49 10.78 15.97
N ASP A 110 -11.72 11.78 15.12
CA ASP A 110 -12.93 12.61 15.19
C ASP A 110 -14.19 11.87 14.71
N GLN A 111 -14.01 10.82 13.90
CA GLN A 111 -15.11 10.00 13.38
C GLN A 111 -15.21 8.63 14.08
N ASN A 112 -14.22 8.29 14.91
CA ASN A 112 -14.04 6.96 15.49
C ASN A 112 -14.01 5.83 14.43
N LEU A 113 -13.46 6.11 13.24
CA LEU A 113 -13.43 5.18 12.10
C LEU A 113 -12.02 4.65 11.82
N ILE A 114 -11.96 3.45 11.23
CA ILE A 114 -10.74 2.88 10.69
C ILE A 114 -10.78 3.05 9.18
N VAL A 115 -9.80 3.77 8.64
CA VAL A 115 -9.67 4.01 7.20
C VAL A 115 -8.48 3.22 6.67
N LYS A 116 -8.65 2.58 5.51
CA LYS A 116 -7.58 1.85 4.83
C LYS A 116 -7.81 1.82 3.32
N CYS A 117 -6.77 1.40 2.58
CA CYS A 117 -6.94 1.06 1.16
C CYS A 117 -7.87 -0.16 1.04
N ASP A 118 -8.83 -0.07 0.14
CA ASP A 118 -9.84 -1.09 -0.22
C ASP A 118 -9.61 -1.62 -1.66
N SER A 119 -8.41 -1.40 -2.20
CA SER A 119 -8.04 -1.60 -3.61
C SER A 119 -9.06 -1.02 -4.60
N CYS A 120 -9.74 0.06 -4.21
CA CYS A 120 -10.80 0.68 -4.97
C CYS A 120 -11.98 -0.26 -5.33
N LYS A 121 -12.36 -1.21 -4.46
CA LYS A 121 -13.36 -2.26 -4.74
C LYS A 121 -14.59 -1.80 -5.53
N ALA A 122 -15.29 -0.75 -5.09
CA ALA A 122 -16.48 -0.25 -5.77
C ALA A 122 -16.25 0.14 -7.26
N LEU A 123 -15.05 0.62 -7.59
CA LEU A 123 -14.67 0.93 -8.98
C LEU A 123 -14.35 -0.35 -9.77
N ARG A 124 -13.66 -1.30 -9.14
CA ARG A 124 -13.32 -2.60 -9.75
C ARG A 124 -14.56 -3.42 -10.05
N ASP A 125 -15.55 -3.40 -9.16
CA ASP A 125 -16.84 -4.06 -9.37
C ASP A 125 -17.58 -3.46 -10.59
N GLY A 126 -17.26 -2.21 -10.97
CA GLY A 126 -17.70 -1.54 -12.19
C GLY A 126 -16.76 -1.69 -13.39
N GLY A 127 -15.72 -2.53 -13.31
CA GLY A 127 -14.75 -2.74 -14.39
C GLY A 127 -13.69 -1.65 -14.56
N LEU A 128 -13.52 -0.78 -13.56
CA LEU A 128 -12.53 0.30 -13.55
C LEU A 128 -11.30 -0.06 -12.71
N ASN A 129 -10.18 0.61 -12.98
CA ASN A 129 -8.96 0.45 -12.21
C ASN A 129 -9.02 1.21 -10.87
N PRO A 130 -8.13 0.88 -9.92
CA PRO A 130 -7.89 1.76 -8.79
C PRO A 130 -7.40 3.15 -9.22
N VAL A 131 -7.99 4.21 -8.65
CA VAL A 131 -7.69 5.61 -9.05
C VAL A 131 -6.22 5.99 -8.94
N CYS A 132 -5.49 5.37 -8.02
CA CYS A 132 -4.06 5.58 -7.83
C CYS A 132 -3.22 5.01 -8.98
N VAL A 133 -3.69 3.97 -9.66
CA VAL A 133 -3.08 3.40 -10.87
C VAL A 133 -3.32 4.36 -12.05
N ASP A 134 -4.57 4.76 -12.26
CA ASP A 134 -4.94 5.64 -13.38
C ASP A 134 -4.32 7.05 -13.26
N ALA A 135 -4.23 7.59 -12.04
CA ALA A 135 -3.63 8.89 -11.79
C ALA A 135 -2.09 8.91 -11.86
N CYS A 136 -1.43 7.74 -11.96
CA CYS A 136 0.02 7.67 -12.02
C CYS A 136 0.54 8.11 -13.39
N MET A 137 0.93 9.39 -13.51
CA MET A 137 1.45 9.96 -14.76
C MET A 137 2.69 9.22 -15.30
N MET A 138 3.52 8.68 -14.41
CA MET A 138 4.73 7.93 -14.79
C MET A 138 4.43 6.47 -15.15
N ARG A 139 3.18 6.01 -14.97
CA ARG A 139 2.76 4.60 -15.07
C ARG A 139 3.67 3.66 -14.28
N ALA A 140 4.02 4.10 -13.07
CA ALA A 140 4.82 3.34 -12.11
C ALA A 140 3.96 2.40 -11.27
N LEU A 141 2.64 2.40 -11.45
CA LEU A 141 1.70 1.56 -10.71
C LEU A 141 0.88 0.72 -11.67
N ASP A 142 0.60 -0.51 -11.28
CA ASP A 142 -0.39 -1.39 -11.92
C ASP A 142 -1.13 -2.19 -10.83
N PHE A 143 -2.24 -2.82 -11.20
CA PHE A 143 -3.06 -3.62 -10.29
C PHE A 143 -3.72 -4.78 -11.04
N GLY A 144 -3.74 -5.96 -10.42
CA GLY A 144 -4.31 -7.16 -11.02
C GLY A 144 -3.98 -8.39 -10.20
N GLU A 145 -4.20 -9.57 -10.77
CA GLU A 145 -3.76 -10.83 -10.17
C GLU A 145 -2.24 -10.83 -10.04
N VAL A 146 -1.75 -11.23 -8.86
CA VAL A 146 -0.32 -11.17 -8.56
C VAL A 146 0.52 -12.00 -9.54
N ASP A 147 0.03 -13.17 -9.94
CA ASP A 147 0.72 -14.05 -10.89
C ASP A 147 0.83 -13.40 -12.29
N ASP A 148 -0.23 -12.71 -12.73
CA ASP A 148 -0.24 -11.97 -13.99
C ASP A 148 0.73 -10.78 -13.96
N LEU A 149 0.82 -10.09 -12.82
CA LEU A 149 1.78 -9.00 -12.63
C LEU A 149 3.22 -9.51 -12.70
N VAL A 150 3.52 -10.66 -12.09
CA VAL A 150 4.85 -11.30 -12.18
C VAL A 150 5.13 -11.73 -13.62
N ALA A 151 4.17 -12.35 -14.30
CA ALA A 151 4.32 -12.75 -15.70
C ALA A 151 4.57 -11.55 -16.63
N LYS A 152 3.91 -10.42 -16.38
CA LYS A 152 4.00 -9.19 -17.19
C LYS A 152 5.29 -8.41 -16.96
N TYR A 153 5.74 -8.29 -15.72
CA TYR A 153 6.83 -7.38 -15.34
C TYR A 153 8.16 -8.04 -15.02
N GLY A 154 8.18 -9.38 -14.90
CA GLY A 154 9.38 -10.16 -14.61
C GLY A 154 9.35 -10.81 -13.23
N THR A 155 10.31 -11.69 -12.98
CA THR A 155 10.43 -12.46 -11.74
C THR A 155 11.36 -11.82 -10.72
N ASP A 156 12.06 -10.74 -11.07
CA ASP A 156 12.96 -9.95 -10.21
C ASP A 156 12.24 -8.97 -9.28
N LEU A 157 10.94 -9.17 -9.06
CA LEU A 157 10.10 -8.33 -8.22
C LEU A 157 10.16 -8.78 -6.77
N VAL A 158 10.27 -7.80 -5.86
CA VAL A 158 10.28 -8.05 -4.42
C VAL A 158 8.96 -7.62 -3.78
N SER A 159 8.56 -8.28 -2.70
CA SER A 159 7.39 -7.88 -1.90
C SER A 159 7.77 -7.29 -0.54
N GLU A 160 9.07 -7.27 -0.24
CA GLU A 160 9.65 -6.75 0.98
C GLU A 160 10.84 -5.85 0.66
N LEU A 161 11.05 -4.83 1.48
CA LEU A 161 12.18 -3.91 1.41
C LEU A 161 12.55 -3.47 2.83
N PRO A 162 13.82 -3.13 3.11
CA PRO A 162 14.23 -2.55 4.40
C PRO A 162 13.32 -1.41 4.88
N ALA A 163 12.91 -0.51 3.97
CA ALA A 163 12.01 0.60 4.28
C ALA A 163 10.53 0.24 4.41
N LEU A 164 10.10 -0.91 3.89
CA LEU A 164 8.73 -1.43 4.05
C LEU A 164 8.58 -2.29 5.31
N GLY A 165 9.68 -2.90 5.76
CA GLY A 165 9.71 -3.92 6.79
C GLY A 165 9.43 -5.32 6.23
N THR A 166 9.81 -6.32 7.01
CA THR A 166 9.58 -7.75 6.73
C THR A 166 8.59 -8.29 7.76
N ALA A 167 7.61 -9.08 7.33
CA ALA A 167 6.65 -9.70 8.24
C ALA A 167 6.07 -10.97 7.61
N GLU A 168 5.72 -11.96 8.44
CA GLU A 168 5.10 -13.22 8.03
C GLU A 168 3.62 -13.02 7.64
N THR A 169 3.34 -12.10 6.72
CA THR A 169 1.99 -11.79 6.22
C THR A 169 1.80 -12.12 4.75
N ASN A 170 2.87 -12.39 3.99
CA ASN A 170 2.86 -12.60 2.55
C ASN A 170 2.16 -11.45 1.79
N PRO A 171 2.79 -10.26 1.72
CA PRO A 171 2.17 -9.08 1.11
C PRO A 171 1.97 -9.23 -0.41
N ASN A 172 0.78 -8.84 -0.90
CA ASN A 172 0.41 -8.83 -2.32
C ASN A 172 0.80 -7.49 -2.98
N ILE A 173 2.05 -7.10 -2.77
CA ILE A 173 2.72 -6.04 -3.53
C ILE A 173 3.91 -6.65 -4.28
N ARG A 174 4.16 -6.19 -5.49
CA ARG A 174 5.33 -6.55 -6.29
C ARG A 174 6.05 -5.28 -6.71
N ILE A 175 7.29 -5.14 -6.27
CA ILE A 175 8.07 -3.92 -6.41
C ILE A 175 9.25 -4.22 -7.33
N LYS A 176 9.37 -3.48 -8.42
CA LYS A 176 10.63 -3.39 -9.16
C LYS A 176 11.50 -2.39 -8.41
N ALA A 177 12.36 -2.91 -7.54
CA ALA A 177 13.17 -2.10 -6.64
C ALA A 177 14.37 -1.48 -7.37
N LYS A 178 14.70 -0.24 -7.00
CA LYS A 178 16.01 0.36 -7.31
C LYS A 178 17.04 -0.25 -6.37
N GLU A 179 18.28 -0.41 -6.83
CA GLU A 179 19.38 -0.95 -6.02
C GLU A 179 19.55 -0.24 -4.65
N PRO A 180 19.52 1.11 -4.57
CA PRO A 180 19.47 1.86 -3.30
C PRO A 180 18.41 1.44 -2.28
N ALA A 181 17.27 0.93 -2.75
CA ALA A 181 16.17 0.54 -1.86
C ALA A 181 16.43 -0.80 -1.15
N SER A 182 17.40 -1.57 -1.61
CA SER A 182 17.84 -2.82 -0.98
C SER A 182 18.87 -2.58 0.13
N GLU A 183 19.42 -1.37 0.25
CA GLU A 183 20.35 -1.01 1.32
C GLU A 183 19.65 -0.94 2.68
N THR A 184 20.32 -1.40 3.74
CA THR A 184 19.81 -1.29 5.12
C THR A 184 20.15 0.06 5.77
N SER A 185 21.13 0.78 5.21
CA SER A 185 21.51 2.13 5.64
C SER A 185 20.79 3.17 4.79
N PHE A 186 19.58 3.54 5.20
CA PHE A 186 18.78 4.58 4.56
C PHE A 186 18.22 5.56 5.59
N LYS A 187 17.79 6.73 5.13
CA LYS A 187 17.06 7.72 5.93
C LYS A 187 15.81 8.16 5.18
N GLU A 188 14.70 8.30 5.89
CA GLU A 188 13.53 8.97 5.36
C GLU A 188 13.82 10.47 5.20
N VAL A 189 13.53 11.00 4.01
CA VAL A 189 13.68 12.42 3.70
C VAL A 189 12.32 13.09 3.86
N VAL A 190 12.25 14.01 4.83
CA VAL A 190 11.07 14.86 5.03
C VAL A 190 11.17 16.04 4.07
N LEU A 191 10.41 15.97 2.97
CA LEU A 191 10.29 17.02 1.94
C LEU A 191 9.08 17.91 2.19
#